data_AF-A0A7Y0KHL0-F1
#
_entry.id   AF-A0A7Y0KHL0-F1
#
_cell.length_a   1.000
_cell.length_b   1.000
_cell.length_c   1.000
_cell.angle_alpha   90.00
_cell.angle_beta   90.00
_cell.angle_gamma   90.00
#
_symmetry.space_group_name_H-M   'P 1'
#
loop_
_entity.id
_entity.type
_entity.pdbx_description
1 polymer ?
#
loop_
_entity_poly.entity_id
_entity_poly.type
_entity_poly.pdbx_seq_one_letter_code
_entity_poly.pdbx_strand_id
1 'polypeptide(L)'
;MTEPSRGRHRKGRISQVPPSSEPAGRHVHHHRGPWDSEDAPRDGRLRLDLGSVQLPVPPNAKLVCEPDPSGPLRAVHAMVPEGRLTVSAFAAPRTGGLWAELIDELASQLHAEGATIRRDRGEWGRELVARNGDVVARVIAVEGPRWLLRGVGTGPAVHALALHRMLRETMGGTVVVRSSDPLPARSLLPLEVPEDVPEVFRESLFQSLPTRPRQITSPDGPVIPMMLPQRSDPGTSPGRS
;
A
#
# COMPACT_ATOMS: atom_id res chain seq x y z
N MET A 1 -17.78 25.96 -74.50
CA MET A 1 -19.17 26.39 -74.25
C MET A 1 -19.85 25.27 -73.48
N THR A 2 -20.06 25.51 -72.18
CA THR A 2 -21.13 24.97 -71.31
C THR A 2 -21.27 23.44 -71.09
N GLU A 3 -20.85 23.01 -69.89
CA GLU A 3 -21.37 21.89 -69.06
C GLU A 3 -22.87 22.06 -68.70
N PRO A 4 -23.55 21.20 -67.89
CA PRO A 4 -23.39 19.77 -67.59
C PRO A 4 -24.76 19.01 -67.54
N SER A 5 -24.78 17.68 -67.30
CA SER A 5 -25.87 17.08 -66.50
C SER A 5 -25.48 15.79 -65.78
N ARG A 6 -25.98 15.71 -64.55
CA ARG A 6 -25.66 14.82 -63.43
C ARG A 6 -26.14 13.38 -63.61
N GLY A 7 -25.31 12.42 -63.18
CA GLY A 7 -25.72 11.05 -62.87
C GLY A 7 -24.85 10.47 -61.76
N ARG A 8 -25.34 10.48 -60.52
CA ARG A 8 -24.65 9.99 -59.31
C ARG A 8 -24.43 8.48 -59.37
N HIS A 9 -23.17 8.04 -59.39
CA HIS A 9 -22.79 6.69 -58.98
C HIS A 9 -22.89 6.55 -57.45
N ARG A 10 -23.82 5.72 -56.96
CA ARG A 10 -23.82 5.19 -55.58
C ARG A 10 -22.72 4.13 -55.48
N LYS A 11 -21.61 4.45 -54.83
CA LYS A 11 -20.61 3.46 -54.38
C LYS A 11 -20.92 3.14 -52.91
N GLY A 12 -21.18 1.87 -52.63
CA GLY A 12 -21.48 1.36 -51.29
C GLY A 12 -20.37 1.74 -50.32
N ARG A 13 -20.75 2.43 -49.24
CA ARG A 13 -19.87 2.82 -48.14
C ARG A 13 -19.80 1.64 -47.17
N ILE A 14 -18.71 0.88 -47.24
CA ILE A 14 -18.29 0.04 -46.11
C ILE A 14 -17.78 1.02 -45.05
N SER A 15 -18.56 1.20 -43.98
CA SER A 15 -18.11 1.94 -42.81
C SER A 15 -17.07 1.11 -42.09
N GLN A 16 -15.79 1.35 -42.39
CA GLN A 16 -14.71 1.02 -41.47
C GLN A 16 -14.78 2.02 -40.32
N VAL A 17 -15.23 1.54 -39.16
CA VAL A 17 -15.05 2.23 -37.88
C VAL A 17 -13.55 2.18 -37.57
N PRO A 18 -12.84 3.31 -37.41
CA PRO A 18 -11.46 3.28 -36.98
C PRO A 18 -11.39 2.65 -35.57
N PRO A 19 -10.34 1.88 -35.23
CA PRO A 19 -10.22 1.34 -33.88
C PRO A 19 -10.23 2.51 -32.90
N SER A 20 -11.22 2.52 -32.02
CA SER A 20 -11.29 3.43 -30.89
C SER A 20 -9.98 3.34 -30.14
N SER A 21 -9.29 4.47 -30.00
CA SER A 21 -8.12 4.61 -29.16
C SER A 21 -8.52 4.20 -27.74
N GLU A 22 -8.10 3.01 -27.32
CA GLU A 22 -8.20 2.61 -25.92
C GLU A 22 -7.44 3.64 -25.08
N PRO A 23 -8.02 4.18 -23.99
CA PRO A 23 -7.23 4.93 -23.04
C PRO A 23 -6.19 3.96 -22.44
N ALA A 24 -4.91 4.30 -22.60
CA ALA A 24 -3.84 3.66 -21.88
C ALA A 24 -4.13 3.72 -20.37
N GLY A 25 -4.22 2.56 -19.72
CA GLY A 25 -4.20 2.48 -18.26
C GLY A 25 -5.39 1.78 -17.62
N ARG A 26 -5.54 0.47 -17.85
CA ARG A 26 -6.01 -0.42 -16.80
C ARG A 26 -5.38 -1.79 -16.97
N HIS A 27 -4.16 -1.94 -16.47
CA HIS A 27 -3.64 -3.27 -16.17
C HIS A 27 -4.45 -3.80 -14.99
N VAL A 28 -5.61 -4.41 -15.27
CA VAL A 28 -6.32 -5.25 -14.30
C VAL A 28 -5.51 -6.53 -14.19
N HIS A 29 -4.42 -6.47 -13.44
CA HIS A 29 -3.73 -7.68 -13.07
C HIS A 29 -4.65 -8.44 -12.11
N HIS A 30 -5.00 -9.68 -12.48
CA HIS A 30 -5.70 -10.64 -11.63
C HIS A 30 -4.82 -11.08 -10.46
N HIS A 31 -4.44 -10.14 -9.59
CA HIS A 31 -3.66 -10.41 -8.39
C HIS A 31 -4.56 -11.08 -7.36
N ARG A 32 -3.98 -11.96 -6.52
CA ARG A 32 -4.68 -12.53 -5.37
C ARG A 32 -4.77 -11.47 -4.26
N GLY A 33 -5.46 -10.36 -4.49
CA GLY A 33 -5.53 -9.20 -3.60
C GLY A 33 -4.23 -8.39 -3.57
N PRO A 34 -4.07 -7.38 -2.70
CA PRO A 34 -5.09 -6.84 -1.79
C PRO A 34 -6.33 -6.38 -2.54
N TRP A 35 -7.49 -6.44 -1.86
CA TRP A 35 -8.78 -6.21 -2.49
C TRP A 35 -9.36 -4.86 -2.09
N ASP A 36 -10.07 -4.22 -3.00
CA ASP A 36 -11.06 -3.23 -2.59
C ASP A 36 -12.24 -3.95 -1.93
N SER A 37 -12.87 -3.33 -0.93
CA SER A 37 -14.06 -3.86 -0.27
C SER A 37 -15.19 -4.26 -1.22
N GLU A 38 -15.37 -3.54 -2.34
CA GLU A 38 -16.41 -3.84 -3.32
C GLU A 38 -16.10 -5.10 -4.14
N ASP A 39 -14.82 -5.45 -4.28
CA ASP A 39 -14.33 -6.57 -5.09
C ASP A 39 -13.84 -7.76 -4.24
N ALA A 40 -13.97 -7.68 -2.91
CA ALA A 40 -13.43 -8.68 -2.01
C ALA A 40 -14.10 -10.06 -2.18
N PRO A 41 -13.32 -11.15 -2.30
CA PRO A 41 -13.88 -12.48 -2.48
C PRO A 41 -14.58 -12.98 -1.21
N ARG A 42 -15.71 -13.68 -1.38
CA ARG A 42 -16.38 -14.42 -0.30
C ARG A 42 -15.69 -15.75 -0.04
N ASP A 43 -14.46 -15.67 0.44
CA ASP A 43 -13.56 -16.82 0.61
C ASP A 43 -13.61 -17.47 2.01
N GLY A 44 -14.43 -16.92 2.92
CA GLY A 44 -14.54 -17.41 4.29
C GLY A 44 -13.29 -17.19 5.15
N ARG A 45 -12.28 -16.46 4.66
CA ARG A 45 -11.08 -16.18 5.45
C ARG A 45 -11.43 -15.18 6.54
N LEU A 46 -11.02 -15.51 7.76
CA LEU A 46 -11.15 -14.61 8.90
C LEU A 46 -10.16 -13.45 8.77
N ARG A 47 -10.68 -12.23 8.90
CA ARG A 47 -9.92 -10.98 8.87
C ARG A 47 -10.26 -10.19 10.11
N LEU A 48 -9.25 -9.59 10.73
CA LEU A 48 -9.45 -8.60 11.77
C LEU A 48 -9.86 -7.30 11.10
N ASP A 49 -11.06 -6.81 11.41
CA ASP A 49 -11.52 -5.51 10.94
C ASP A 49 -10.85 -4.40 11.76
N LEU A 50 -10.16 -3.48 11.08
CA LEU A 50 -9.49 -2.33 11.66
C LEU A 50 -10.10 -1.02 11.13
N GLY A 51 -11.36 -1.02 10.72
CA GLY A 51 -12.02 0.11 10.08
C GLY A 51 -11.65 0.18 8.60
N SER A 52 -10.58 0.88 8.23
CA SER A 52 -10.19 1.02 6.81
C SER A 52 -9.45 -0.18 6.23
N VAL A 53 -9.10 -1.16 7.05
CA VAL A 53 -8.32 -2.35 6.65
C VAL A 53 -8.88 -3.57 7.34
N GLN A 54 -9.22 -4.61 6.57
CA GLN A 54 -9.51 -5.93 7.11
C GLN A 54 -8.30 -6.83 6.87
N LEU A 55 -7.57 -7.13 7.94
CA LEU A 55 -6.25 -7.76 7.91
C LEU A 55 -6.34 -9.26 8.23
N PRO A 56 -5.90 -10.18 7.36
CA PRO A 56 -5.65 -11.56 7.74
C PRO A 56 -4.46 -11.60 8.71
N VAL A 57 -4.71 -11.97 9.95
CA VAL A 57 -3.65 -12.05 10.96
C VAL A 57 -2.78 -13.28 10.67
N PRO A 58 -1.46 -13.13 10.47
CA PRO A 58 -0.58 -14.27 10.25
C PRO A 58 -0.64 -15.24 11.43
N PRO A 59 -0.45 -16.56 11.20
CA PRO A 59 -0.36 -17.53 12.29
C PRO A 59 0.73 -17.13 13.28
N ASN A 60 0.46 -17.29 14.57
CA ASN A 60 1.38 -16.96 15.67
C ASN A 60 1.78 -15.47 15.76
N ALA A 61 1.12 -14.59 15.00
CA ALA A 61 1.38 -13.16 15.09
C ALA A 61 0.79 -12.58 16.37
N LYS A 62 1.60 -11.77 17.05
CA LYS A 62 1.14 -10.84 18.09
C LYS A 62 0.93 -9.48 17.45
N LEU A 63 -0.26 -8.92 17.60
CA LEU A 63 -0.57 -7.62 17.05
C LEU A 63 -0.22 -6.53 18.06
N VAL A 64 0.52 -5.53 17.58
CA VAL A 64 0.83 -4.33 18.32
C VAL A 64 0.24 -3.17 17.52
N CYS A 65 -0.74 -2.51 18.12
CA CYS A 65 -1.33 -1.30 17.58
C CYS A 65 -0.56 -0.10 18.13
N GLU A 66 -0.10 0.79 17.24
CA GLU A 66 0.51 2.06 17.65
C GLU A 66 -0.59 3.13 17.73
N PRO A 67 -0.95 3.63 18.92
CA PRO A 67 -1.94 4.70 19.05
C PRO A 67 -1.38 6.00 18.47
N ASP A 68 -2.24 6.77 17.79
CA ASP A 68 -1.90 8.14 17.41
C ASP A 68 -2.25 9.09 18.57
N PRO A 69 -1.39 10.05 18.96
CA PRO A 69 -1.72 11.02 20.00
C PRO A 69 -2.95 11.90 19.69
N SER A 70 -3.38 11.96 18.42
CA SER A 70 -4.47 12.79 17.90
C SER A 70 -5.64 12.00 17.31
N GLY A 71 -5.62 10.66 17.34
CA GLY A 71 -6.64 9.82 16.68
C GLY A 71 -6.54 8.33 17.00
N PRO A 72 -7.40 7.49 16.39
CA PRO A 72 -7.69 6.14 16.90
C PRO A 72 -6.50 5.18 16.81
N LEU A 73 -5.80 5.06 15.67
CA LEU A 73 -4.55 4.29 15.52
C LEU A 73 -3.69 4.78 14.34
N ARG A 74 -2.37 4.66 14.46
CA ARG A 74 -1.38 5.04 13.45
C ARG A 74 -0.94 3.88 12.56
N ALA A 75 -0.73 2.69 13.13
CA ALA A 75 -0.31 1.51 12.40
C ALA A 75 -0.65 0.23 13.17
N VAL A 76 -0.71 -0.89 12.45
CA VAL A 76 -0.77 -2.23 13.04
C VAL A 76 0.48 -3.01 12.64
N HIS A 77 1.18 -3.52 13.66
CA HIS A 77 2.35 -4.37 13.52
C HIS A 77 1.98 -5.80 13.91
N ALA A 78 2.26 -6.76 13.03
CA ALA A 78 2.22 -8.17 13.35
C ALA A 78 3.65 -8.64 13.67
N MET A 79 3.90 -8.93 14.95
CA MET A 79 5.14 -9.50 15.45
C MET A 79 5.10 -11.01 15.29
N VAL A 80 6.04 -11.55 14.53
CA VAL A 80 6.20 -12.99 14.25
C VAL A 80 7.62 -13.43 14.67
N PRO A 81 7.88 -14.73 14.88
CA PRO A 81 9.22 -15.20 15.25
C PRO A 81 10.32 -14.74 14.28
N GLU A 82 9.99 -14.64 13.00
CA GLU A 82 10.90 -14.25 11.92
C GLU A 82 11.20 -12.74 11.88
N GLY A 83 10.40 -11.90 12.56
CA GLY A 83 10.54 -10.45 12.55
C GLY A 83 9.21 -9.72 12.71
N ARG A 84 9.03 -8.64 11.95
CA ARG A 84 7.85 -7.77 12.04
C ARG A 84 7.26 -7.51 10.66
N LEU A 85 5.96 -7.72 10.53
CA LEU A 85 5.16 -7.26 9.41
C LEU A 85 4.40 -6.01 9.81
N THR A 86 4.34 -5.00 8.95
CA THR A 86 3.58 -3.77 9.15
C THR A 86 2.74 -3.52 7.93
N VAL A 87 1.45 -3.24 8.14
CA VAL A 87 0.53 -2.87 7.08
C VAL A 87 0.02 -1.46 7.35
N SER A 88 0.02 -0.63 6.31
CA SER A 88 -0.47 0.74 6.34
C SER A 88 -1.28 0.99 5.08
N ALA A 89 -2.45 1.62 5.21
CA ALA A 89 -3.24 2.05 4.07
C ALA A 89 -3.25 3.57 3.98
N PHE A 90 -3.16 4.11 2.78
CA PHE A 90 -3.12 5.55 2.51
C PHE A 90 -4.18 5.94 1.50
N ALA A 91 -4.68 7.16 1.59
CA ALA A 91 -5.46 7.77 0.53
C ALA A 91 -4.57 8.03 -0.70
N ALA A 92 -5.02 7.59 -1.87
CA ALA A 92 -4.31 7.74 -3.13
C ALA A 92 -5.09 8.65 -4.10
N PRO A 93 -4.39 9.37 -4.99
CA PRO A 93 -5.05 10.17 -6.02
C PRO A 93 -5.81 9.26 -7.01
N ARG A 94 -6.88 9.80 -7.62
CA ARG A 94 -7.66 9.06 -8.65
C ARG A 94 -6.83 8.67 -9.86
N THR A 95 -5.75 9.40 -10.14
CA THR A 95 -4.83 9.15 -11.25
C THR A 95 -3.92 7.95 -11.02
N GLY A 96 -3.82 7.45 -9.78
CA GLY A 96 -2.82 6.45 -9.40
C GLY A 96 -1.39 6.99 -9.47
N GLY A 97 -0.41 6.08 -9.47
CA GLY A 97 1.01 6.40 -9.62
C GLY A 97 1.69 6.83 -8.32
N LEU A 98 0.98 6.80 -7.19
CA LEU A 98 1.53 7.17 -5.90
C LEU A 98 2.69 6.25 -5.51
N TRP A 99 2.56 4.94 -5.71
CA TRP A 99 3.67 4.03 -5.38
C TRP A 99 4.92 4.28 -6.21
N ALA A 100 4.74 4.66 -7.48
CA ALA A 100 5.85 4.95 -8.38
C ALA A 100 6.72 6.10 -7.86
N GLU A 101 6.11 7.10 -7.24
CA GLU A 101 6.82 8.23 -6.63
C GLU A 101 7.43 7.84 -5.28
N LEU A 102 6.63 7.20 -4.42
CA LEU A 102 7.05 6.87 -3.06
C LEU A 102 8.21 5.89 -3.01
N ILE A 103 8.28 4.93 -3.94
CA ILE A 103 9.37 3.95 -3.94
C ILE A 103 10.73 4.63 -4.15
N ASP A 104 10.78 5.71 -4.93
CA ASP A 104 12.03 6.45 -5.20
C ASP A 104 12.38 7.39 -4.06
N GLU A 105 11.39 8.05 -3.45
CA GLU A 105 11.56 8.83 -2.22
C GLU A 105 12.09 7.94 -1.07
N LEU A 106 11.47 6.78 -0.85
CA LEU A 106 11.89 5.79 0.17
C LEU A 106 13.28 5.23 -0.11
N ALA A 107 13.58 4.88 -1.36
CA ALA A 107 14.90 4.39 -1.72
C ALA A 107 15.99 5.42 -1.41
N SER A 108 15.74 6.69 -1.73
CA SER A 108 16.67 7.79 -1.51
C SER A 108 16.90 8.03 -0.01
N GLN A 109 15.83 8.06 0.78
CA GLN A 109 15.91 8.23 2.23
C GLN A 109 16.70 7.09 2.88
N LEU A 110 16.34 5.84 2.62
CA LEU A 110 16.99 4.68 3.25
C LEU A 110 18.45 4.55 2.82
N HIS A 111 18.78 4.94 1.59
CA HIS A 111 20.16 5.00 1.15
C HIS A 111 20.96 6.06 1.93
N ALA A 112 20.38 7.24 2.17
CA ALA A 112 20.99 8.28 2.98
C ALA A 112 21.19 7.85 4.45
N GLU A 113 20.34 6.97 4.96
CA GLU A 113 20.48 6.32 6.28
C GLU A 113 21.50 5.18 6.31
N GLY A 114 22.20 4.91 5.19
CA GLY A 114 23.29 3.94 5.11
C GLY A 114 22.85 2.53 4.66
N ALA A 115 21.59 2.34 4.29
CA ALA A 115 21.13 1.05 3.79
C ALA A 115 21.59 0.80 2.34
N THR A 116 21.91 -0.46 2.04
CA THR A 116 22.06 -0.94 0.67
C THR A 116 20.67 -1.19 0.09
N ILE A 117 20.38 -0.57 -1.06
CA ILE A 117 19.06 -0.61 -1.69
C ILE A 117 19.08 -1.50 -2.94
N ARG A 118 18.08 -2.37 -3.06
CA ARG A 118 17.81 -3.15 -4.26
C ARG A 118 16.34 -3.00 -4.63
N ARG A 119 16.07 -2.71 -5.90
CA ARG A 119 14.71 -2.69 -6.45
C ARG A 119 14.42 -4.05 -7.08
N ASP A 120 13.33 -4.65 -6.66
CA ASP A 120 12.84 -5.93 -7.16
C ASP A 120 11.56 -5.75 -7.96
N ARG A 121 11.20 -6.78 -8.73
CA ARG A 121 9.88 -6.92 -9.31
C ARG A 121 9.21 -8.15 -8.70
N GLY A 122 8.13 -7.94 -7.95
CA GLY A 122 7.29 -9.00 -7.42
C GLY A 122 5.93 -9.05 -8.11
N GLU A 123 4.98 -9.74 -7.48
CA GLU A 123 3.64 -9.98 -8.02
C GLU A 123 2.94 -8.67 -8.40
N TRP A 124 2.97 -7.66 -7.52
CA TRP A 124 2.31 -6.37 -7.71
C TRP A 124 3.16 -5.30 -8.39
N GLY A 125 4.28 -5.69 -9.01
CA GLY A 125 5.20 -4.77 -9.67
C GLY A 125 6.42 -4.44 -8.82
N ARG A 126 6.80 -3.15 -8.76
CA ARG A 126 8.08 -2.74 -8.15
C ARG A 126 8.03 -2.90 -6.63
N GLU A 127 9.11 -3.40 -6.07
CA GLU A 127 9.28 -3.59 -4.64
C GLU A 127 10.66 -3.08 -4.21
N LEU A 128 10.77 -2.64 -2.96
CA LEU A 128 12.03 -2.14 -2.41
C LEU A 128 12.57 -3.14 -1.41
N VAL A 129 13.86 -3.45 -1.50
CA VAL A 129 14.59 -4.22 -0.49
C VAL A 129 15.73 -3.36 0.02
N ALA A 130 15.67 -3.03 1.31
CA ALA A 130 16.72 -2.31 2.02
C ALA A 130 17.43 -3.28 2.96
N ARG A 131 18.76 -3.19 3.03
CA ARG A 131 19.57 -3.97 3.96
C ARG A 131 20.52 -3.05 4.72
N ASN A 132 20.54 -3.18 6.05
CA ASN A 132 21.55 -2.57 6.90
C ASN A 132 22.07 -3.62 7.88
N GLY A 133 23.38 -3.90 7.86
CA GLY A 133 23.97 -4.98 8.65
C GLY A 133 23.35 -6.35 8.34
N ASP A 134 22.83 -7.01 9.37
CA ASP A 134 22.12 -8.29 9.30
C ASP A 134 20.60 -8.13 9.20
N VAL A 135 20.07 -6.92 9.20
CA VAL A 135 18.64 -6.64 9.07
C VAL A 135 18.28 -6.33 7.63
N VAL A 136 17.16 -6.89 7.17
CA VAL A 136 16.55 -6.61 5.87
C VAL A 136 15.13 -6.10 6.06
N ALA A 137 14.72 -5.16 5.22
CA ALA A 137 13.36 -4.73 5.06
C ALA A 137 12.93 -4.90 3.59
N ARG A 138 11.75 -5.50 3.37
CA ARG A 138 11.08 -5.48 2.07
C ARG A 138 9.82 -4.63 2.17
N VAL A 139 9.67 -3.70 1.24
CA VAL A 139 8.48 -2.88 1.06
C VAL A 139 7.77 -3.29 -0.21
N ILE A 140 6.49 -3.63 -0.06
CA ILE A 140 5.55 -3.95 -1.12
C ILE A 140 4.42 -2.93 -1.03
N ALA A 141 3.96 -2.38 -2.14
CA ALA A 141 2.75 -1.58 -2.14
C ALA A 141 1.87 -1.88 -3.35
N VAL A 142 0.56 -1.76 -3.15
CA VAL A 142 -0.47 -2.04 -4.17
C VAL A 142 -1.47 -0.90 -4.17
N GLU A 143 -1.75 -0.38 -5.36
CA GLU A 143 -2.73 0.69 -5.57
C GLU A 143 -4.08 0.10 -5.96
N GLY A 144 -5.14 0.61 -5.34
CA GLY A 144 -6.52 0.36 -5.72
C GLY A 144 -7.32 1.66 -5.85
N PRO A 145 -8.66 1.58 -5.90
CA PRO A 145 -9.53 2.74 -6.09
C PRO A 145 -9.39 3.81 -4.99
N ARG A 146 -8.53 4.83 -5.24
CA ARG A 146 -8.23 5.94 -4.31
C ARG A 146 -7.57 5.51 -3.00
N TRP A 147 -6.92 4.36 -2.98
CA TRP A 147 -6.12 3.90 -1.86
C TRP A 147 -4.81 3.24 -2.31
N LEU A 148 -3.83 3.23 -1.41
CA LEU A 148 -2.58 2.51 -1.54
C LEU A 148 -2.39 1.68 -0.27
N LEU A 149 -2.27 0.36 -0.40
CA LEU A 149 -1.87 -0.51 0.70
C LEU A 149 -0.37 -0.74 0.63
N ARG A 150 0.35 -0.46 1.72
CA ARG A 150 1.79 -0.74 1.86
C ARG A 150 2.01 -1.78 2.94
N GLY A 151 2.72 -2.83 2.57
CA GLY A 151 3.24 -3.85 3.46
C GLY A 151 4.75 -3.71 3.62
N VAL A 152 5.25 -3.81 4.85
CA VAL A 152 6.67 -3.83 5.17
C VAL A 152 6.98 -5.06 6.00
N GLY A 153 7.92 -5.88 5.55
CA GLY A 153 8.46 -6.99 6.33
C GLY A 153 9.90 -6.69 6.71
N THR A 154 10.19 -6.60 8.00
CA THR A 154 11.52 -6.26 8.53
C THR A 154 11.98 -7.31 9.54
N GLY A 155 13.22 -7.76 9.42
CA GLY A 155 13.83 -8.69 10.38
C GLY A 155 15.21 -9.17 9.96
N PRO A 156 15.76 -10.17 10.66
CA PRO A 156 17.07 -10.72 10.33
C PRO A 156 17.11 -11.29 8.91
N ALA A 157 18.21 -11.10 8.21
CA ALA A 157 18.39 -11.53 6.82
C ALA A 157 18.28 -13.04 6.63
N VAL A 158 18.63 -13.82 7.66
CA VAL A 158 18.41 -15.27 7.72
C VAL A 158 16.93 -15.64 7.55
N HIS A 159 16.00 -14.79 7.98
CA HIS A 159 14.55 -15.00 7.88
C HIS A 159 13.89 -14.29 6.70
N ALA A 160 14.67 -13.60 5.85
CA ALA A 160 14.15 -12.76 4.76
C ALA A 160 13.12 -13.49 3.88
N LEU A 161 13.42 -14.72 3.46
CA LEU A 161 12.54 -15.49 2.58
C LEU A 161 11.20 -15.81 3.24
N ALA A 162 11.22 -16.20 4.52
CA ALA A 162 10.01 -16.52 5.28
C ALA A 162 9.16 -15.25 5.51
N LEU A 163 9.78 -14.14 5.94
CA LEU A 163 9.12 -12.84 6.07
C LEU A 163 8.51 -12.37 4.75
N HIS A 164 9.20 -12.51 3.63
CA HIS A 164 8.67 -12.11 2.32
C HIS A 164 7.43 -12.92 1.94
N ARG A 165 7.40 -14.23 2.23
CA ARG A 165 6.24 -15.08 1.95
C ARG A 165 5.05 -14.68 2.82
N MET A 166 5.25 -14.56 4.13
CA MET A 166 4.19 -14.11 5.04
C MET A 166 3.67 -12.73 4.67
N LEU A 167 4.56 -11.79 4.32
CA LEU A 167 4.15 -10.46 3.85
C LEU A 167 3.24 -10.54 2.62
N ARG A 168 3.58 -11.36 1.62
CA ARG A 168 2.75 -11.54 0.43
C ARG A 168 1.41 -12.17 0.77
N GLU A 169 1.39 -13.19 1.62
CA GLU A 169 0.15 -13.84 2.06
C GLU A 169 -0.77 -12.86 2.81
N THR A 170 -0.20 -12.05 3.71
CA THR A 170 -0.91 -10.98 4.41
C THR A 170 -1.47 -9.96 3.43
N MET A 171 -0.62 -9.43 2.54
CA MET A 171 -1.03 -8.44 1.54
C MET A 171 -2.16 -8.99 0.65
N GLY A 172 -2.01 -10.20 0.11
CA GLY A 172 -3.00 -10.80 -0.78
C GLY A 172 -4.34 -11.15 -0.11
N GLY A 173 -4.33 -11.43 1.19
CA GLY A 173 -5.57 -11.64 1.94
C GLY A 173 -6.21 -10.35 2.48
N THR A 174 -5.50 -9.22 2.44
CA THR A 174 -5.99 -7.94 2.98
C THR A 174 -7.10 -7.35 2.11
N VAL A 175 -8.13 -6.81 2.75
CA VAL A 175 -9.18 -6.01 2.10
C VAL A 175 -9.06 -4.58 2.61
N VAL A 176 -9.13 -3.61 1.71
CA VAL A 176 -9.11 -2.19 2.03
C VAL A 176 -10.51 -1.64 1.92
N VAL A 177 -10.98 -1.02 3.01
CA VAL A 177 -12.30 -0.40 3.10
C VAL A 177 -12.09 1.12 3.03
N ARG A 178 -12.24 1.70 1.84
CA ARG A 178 -12.07 3.14 1.67
C ARG A 178 -13.42 3.85 1.82
N SER A 179 -13.59 4.59 2.92
CA SER A 179 -14.79 5.42 3.10
C SER A 179 -14.94 6.47 1.97
N SER A 180 -16.14 7.00 1.79
CA SER A 180 -16.39 8.09 0.84
C SER A 180 -15.77 9.42 1.26
N ASP A 181 -15.33 9.54 2.52
CA ASP A 181 -14.88 10.80 3.08
C ASP A 181 -13.64 11.34 2.37
N PRO A 182 -13.61 12.64 2.05
CA PRO A 182 -12.46 13.24 1.41
C PRO A 182 -11.26 13.19 2.37
N LEU A 183 -10.20 12.53 1.94
CA LEU A 183 -8.90 12.54 2.61
C LEU A 183 -7.84 13.06 1.65
N PRO A 184 -6.92 13.94 2.08
CA PRO A 184 -5.79 14.37 1.27
C PRO A 184 -4.98 13.17 0.77
N ALA A 185 -4.47 13.22 -0.47
CA ALA A 185 -3.58 12.18 -0.96
C ALA A 185 -2.36 12.04 -0.03
N ARG A 186 -1.84 10.82 0.13
CA ARG A 186 -0.75 10.46 1.06
C ARG A 186 -1.09 10.49 2.56
N SER A 187 -2.32 10.86 2.95
CA SER A 187 -2.78 10.69 4.33
C SER A 187 -3.04 9.22 4.64
N LEU A 188 -2.86 8.80 5.90
CA LEU A 188 -3.27 7.48 6.35
C LEU A 188 -4.78 7.35 6.32
N LEU A 189 -5.26 6.16 5.94
CA LEU A 189 -6.65 5.82 6.18
C LEU A 189 -6.85 5.52 7.66
N PRO A 190 -7.98 5.93 8.26
CA PRO A 190 -8.22 5.75 9.68
C PRO A 190 -8.26 4.27 10.04
N LEU A 191 -7.46 3.89 11.03
CA LEU A 191 -7.45 2.56 11.61
C LEU A 191 -8.07 2.61 13.02
N GLU A 192 -8.86 1.60 13.35
CA GLU A 192 -9.57 1.50 14.62
C GLU A 192 -9.38 0.10 15.21
N VAL A 193 -9.23 -0.02 16.54
CA VAL A 193 -9.33 -1.34 17.19
C VAL A 193 -10.81 -1.59 17.44
N PRO A 194 -11.40 -2.70 16.95
CA PRO A 194 -12.78 -3.02 17.22
C PRO A 194 -12.96 -3.31 18.72
N GLU A 195 -14.08 -2.86 19.31
CA GLU A 195 -14.41 -3.17 20.71
C GLU A 195 -14.66 -4.68 20.90
N ASP A 196 -15.35 -5.28 19.92
CA ASP A 196 -15.63 -6.72 19.87
C ASP A 196 -14.63 -7.45 18.98
N VAL A 197 -13.41 -7.60 19.50
CA VAL A 197 -12.38 -8.44 18.90
C VAL A 197 -12.83 -9.92 18.95
N PRO A 198 -12.88 -10.65 17.82
CA PRO A 198 -13.13 -12.09 17.81
C PRO A 198 -12.17 -12.83 18.77
N GLU A 199 -12.66 -13.83 19.51
CA GLU A 199 -11.88 -14.52 20.56
C GLU A 199 -10.48 -14.93 20.09
N VAL A 200 -10.39 -15.44 18.87
CA VAL A 200 -9.14 -15.88 18.22
C VAL A 200 -8.10 -14.77 18.01
N PHE A 201 -8.50 -13.49 18.06
CA PHE A 201 -7.61 -12.33 17.93
C PHE A 201 -7.40 -11.59 19.26
N ARG A 202 -8.15 -11.92 20.32
CA ARG A 202 -8.05 -11.23 21.63
C ARG A 202 -6.65 -11.41 22.25
N GLU A 203 -6.12 -12.63 22.21
CA GLU A 203 -4.77 -12.90 22.73
C GLU A 203 -3.69 -12.14 21.95
N SER A 204 -3.90 -11.92 20.65
CA SER A 204 -2.97 -11.19 19.79
C SER A 204 -3.05 -9.68 19.97
N LEU A 205 -4.20 -9.08 20.30
CA LEU A 205 -4.40 -7.62 20.31
C LEU A 205 -4.08 -6.93 21.66
N PHE A 206 -4.29 -7.61 22.79
CA PHE A 206 -4.33 -6.94 24.10
C PHE A 206 -3.02 -7.01 24.92
N GLN A 207 -1.90 -7.48 24.35
CA GLN A 207 -0.60 -7.33 25.00
C GLN A 207 0.02 -5.97 24.64
N SER A 208 -0.48 -4.92 25.29
CA SER A 208 0.09 -3.57 25.28
C SER A 208 1.59 -3.61 25.59
N LEU A 209 2.40 -3.02 24.72
CA LEU A 209 3.81 -2.75 25.01
C LEU A 209 3.91 -1.84 26.25
N PRO A 210 4.92 -2.03 27.11
CA PRO A 210 5.19 -1.10 28.20
C PRO A 210 5.42 0.32 27.67
N THR A 211 4.79 1.32 28.30
CA THR A 211 4.89 2.76 28.02
C THR A 211 6.25 3.38 28.37
N ARG A 212 7.35 2.67 28.09
CA ARG A 212 8.69 3.25 28.11
C ARG A 212 9.29 3.04 26.73
N PRO A 213 10.00 4.03 26.17
CA PRO A 213 10.92 3.75 25.08
C PRO A 213 11.96 2.78 25.63
N ARG A 214 11.71 1.48 25.49
CA ARG A 214 12.79 0.51 25.50
C ARG A 214 13.56 0.87 24.25
N GLN A 215 14.64 1.62 24.46
CA GLN A 215 15.79 1.62 23.60
C GLN A 215 16.15 0.13 23.42
N ILE A 216 15.57 -0.49 22.40
CA ILE A 216 15.98 -1.82 21.96
C ILE A 216 17.37 -1.55 21.40
N THR A 217 18.37 -1.78 22.23
CA THR A 217 19.74 -1.88 21.77
C THR A 217 19.79 -3.10 20.84
N SER A 218 19.59 -2.85 19.56
CA SER A 218 19.96 -3.72 18.45
C SER A 218 20.55 -2.79 17.39
N PRO A 219 21.65 -3.17 16.72
CA PRO A 219 22.36 -2.26 15.83
C PRO A 219 21.42 -1.87 14.69
N ASP A 220 21.09 -0.58 14.59
CA ASP A 220 19.88 -0.10 13.91
C ASP A 220 19.75 -0.58 12.45
N GLY A 221 18.73 -1.40 12.20
CA GLY A 221 18.28 -1.77 10.87
C GLY A 221 17.57 -0.61 10.14
N PRO A 222 17.22 -0.76 8.84
CA PRO A 222 16.55 0.31 8.11
C PRO A 222 15.18 0.65 8.74
N VAL A 223 14.97 1.92 9.09
CA VAL A 223 13.71 2.41 9.64
C VAL A 223 12.83 2.90 8.49
N ILE A 224 11.88 2.08 8.06
CA ILE A 224 10.93 2.50 7.02
C ILE A 224 9.95 3.52 7.64
N PRO A 225 9.88 4.77 7.13
CA PRO A 225 9.00 5.78 7.68
C PRO A 225 7.54 5.34 7.54
N MET A 226 6.80 5.43 8.65
CA MET A 226 5.41 5.01 8.66
C MET A 226 4.51 5.98 7.90
N MET A 227 4.78 7.28 8.03
CA MET A 227 4.11 8.33 7.26
C MET A 227 4.77 8.51 5.90
N LEU A 228 3.96 8.86 4.91
CA LEU A 228 4.46 9.30 3.63
C LEU A 228 4.81 10.79 3.73
N PRO A 229 5.97 11.22 3.19
CA PRO A 229 6.29 12.63 3.12
C PRO A 229 5.19 13.34 2.31
N GLN A 230 4.65 14.41 2.90
CA GLN A 230 3.71 15.27 2.20
C GLN A 230 4.45 16.03 1.11
N ARG A 231 3.81 16.25 -0.04
CA ARG A 231 4.37 17.16 -1.03
C ARG A 231 4.43 18.55 -0.39
N SER A 232 5.59 19.17 -0.39
CA SER A 232 5.70 20.59 -0.09
C SER A 232 4.93 21.35 -1.16
N ASP A 233 3.89 22.11 -0.77
CA ASP A 233 3.21 23.00 -1.69
C ASP A 233 4.24 24.03 -2.23
N PRO A 234 4.39 24.18 -3.55
CA PRO A 234 5.21 25.23 -4.10
C PRO A 234 4.48 26.57 -3.95
N GLY A 235 4.77 27.28 -2.85
CA GLY A 235 4.70 28.74 -2.81
C GLY A 235 3.43 29.37 -2.21
N THR A 236 3.57 29.83 -0.97
CA THR A 236 3.07 31.17 -0.61
C THR A 236 4.28 31.97 -0.15
N SER A 237 4.91 32.70 -1.08
CA SER A 237 5.81 33.78 -0.68
C SER A 237 4.98 34.84 0.04
N PRO A 238 5.35 35.27 1.26
CA PRO A 238 4.72 36.44 1.85
C PRO A 238 5.14 37.65 1.02
N GLY A 239 4.16 38.30 0.40
CA GLY A 239 4.32 39.56 -0.30
C GLY A 239 4.95 40.59 0.64
N ARG A 240 6.10 41.11 0.23
CA ARG A 240 6.76 42.24 0.88
C ARG A 240 5.94 43.49 0.51
N SER A 241 5.23 44.06 1.47
CA SER A 241 4.84 45.48 1.44
C SER A 241 5.94 46.32 2.06
#